data_AF-A0A1M7Y449-F1
#
_entry.id   AF-A0A1M7Y449-F1
#
_cell.length_a   1.000
_cell.length_b   1.000
_cell.length_c   1.000
_cell.angle_alpha   90.00
_cell.angle_beta   90.00
_cell.angle_gamma   90.00
#
_symmetry.space_group_name_H-M   'P 1'
#
loop_
_entity.id
_entity.type
_entity.pdbx_description
1 polymer ?
#
loop_
_entity_poly.entity_id
_entity_poly.type
_entity_poly.pdbx_seq_one_letter_code
_entity_poly.pdbx_strand_id
1 'polypeptide(L)'
;MNHITHNNLDVFIPMPVFPIIEDVGWWQGQDGSAVQQPYRNAFPRRHCLADYQALVRFADRLGVRIGLGMVLGEWDRKNMLGEIPGATWMGKDWHNDENNGPWLDEAAEYLRSQKDSLELGLHALCHEFWQGGKMERSEFHDQYGNMRRRQVITSHLEAFGMILEQNGFSEFPRLFFPPALHHSFGNDTRSIQALLYEHGIRHVITTFSRARRYSLPHHEKITWECGVGLLERGLSPVPWNMCASLPRWDFSGPILPLHWGNLLHPDPGNNSEVVDGWAEMLLSEVAGPERILAKNYDICWRQAAIFYFGKISADGEAIIVDLRALPKDMPGSVGSFFLTIRGRRLMRIQSKEAQIVSDYFEDSGKSTVQLLPKQGNQRIRIVLC
;
A
#
# COMPACT_ATOMS: atom_id res chain seq x y z
N MET A 1 -4.00 2.09 -25.00
CA MET A 1 -4.96 0.96 -25.05
C MET A 1 -4.29 -0.18 -24.32
N ASN A 2 -4.98 -0.78 -23.36
CA ASN A 2 -4.45 -1.82 -22.48
C ASN A 2 -5.01 -3.21 -22.82
N HIS A 3 -5.77 -3.30 -23.91
CA HIS A 3 -6.39 -4.51 -24.42
C HIS A 3 -6.37 -4.45 -25.94
N ILE A 4 -6.12 -5.60 -26.56
CA ILE A 4 -6.37 -5.85 -27.97
C ILE A 4 -6.95 -7.26 -28.14
N THR A 5 -7.70 -7.45 -29.21
CA THR A 5 -8.03 -8.78 -29.74
C THR A 5 -7.19 -9.02 -30.99
N HIS A 6 -6.43 -10.11 -31.03
CA HIS A 6 -5.57 -10.47 -32.14
C HIS A 6 -5.57 -11.99 -32.33
N ASN A 7 -5.85 -12.46 -33.56
CA ASN A 7 -5.93 -13.89 -33.88
C ASN A 7 -6.82 -14.72 -32.93
N ASN A 8 -8.00 -14.18 -32.57
CA ASN A 8 -8.95 -14.77 -31.61
C ASN A 8 -8.42 -14.92 -30.17
N LEU A 9 -7.39 -14.14 -29.81
CA LEU A 9 -6.88 -14.02 -28.46
C LEU A 9 -7.10 -12.61 -27.94
N ASP A 10 -7.59 -12.50 -26.73
CA ASP A 10 -7.59 -11.23 -26.01
C ASP A 10 -6.31 -11.11 -25.20
N VAL A 11 -5.58 -10.02 -25.37
CA VAL A 11 -4.34 -9.75 -24.62
C VAL A 11 -4.47 -8.43 -23.88
N PHE A 12 -4.17 -8.47 -22.60
CA PHE A 12 -4.29 -7.32 -21.70
C PHE A 12 -2.95 -6.99 -21.06
N ILE A 13 -2.75 -5.70 -20.83
CA ILE A 13 -1.90 -5.20 -19.76
C ILE A 13 -2.84 -5.12 -18.55
N PRO A 14 -2.78 -6.07 -17.58
CA PRO A 14 -3.72 -6.10 -16.48
C PRO A 14 -3.46 -4.96 -15.49
N MET A 15 -4.54 -4.46 -14.89
CA MET A 15 -4.47 -3.57 -13.73
C MET A 15 -3.96 -4.36 -12.51
N PRO A 16 -2.92 -3.91 -11.81
CA PRO A 16 -2.54 -4.55 -10.56
C PRO A 16 -3.58 -4.24 -9.48
N VAL A 17 -3.80 -5.17 -8.57
CA VAL A 17 -4.57 -4.95 -7.35
C VAL A 17 -3.67 -5.31 -6.17
N PHE A 18 -3.49 -4.36 -5.25
CA PHE A 18 -2.67 -4.51 -4.07
C PHE A 18 -3.46 -4.12 -2.81
N PRO A 19 -3.77 -5.06 -1.91
CA PRO A 19 -4.45 -4.75 -0.67
C PRO A 19 -3.50 -4.07 0.33
N ILE A 20 -4.03 -3.05 1.00
CA ILE A 20 -3.36 -2.37 2.11
C ILE A 20 -4.31 -2.25 3.29
N ILE A 21 -3.75 -2.33 4.50
CA ILE A 21 -4.50 -2.24 5.75
C ILE A 21 -3.96 -1.06 6.54
N GLU A 22 -4.75 0.00 6.64
CA GLU A 22 -4.45 1.22 7.40
C GLU A 22 -4.84 1.04 8.89
N ASP A 23 -4.36 1.93 9.76
CA ASP A 23 -4.63 1.93 11.22
C ASP A 23 -4.19 0.66 11.99
N VAL A 24 -3.18 -0.06 11.49
CA VAL A 24 -2.61 -1.20 12.20
C VAL A 24 -1.70 -0.70 13.32
N GLY A 25 -1.69 -1.35 14.49
CA GLY A 25 -0.76 -1.01 15.58
C GLY A 25 -1.40 -0.28 16.77
N TRP A 26 -2.65 0.16 16.67
CA TRP A 26 -3.41 0.57 17.85
C TRP A 26 -3.58 -0.62 18.82
N TRP A 27 -3.36 -0.42 20.11
CA TRP A 27 -3.72 -1.37 21.17
C TRP A 27 -5.10 -1.09 21.73
N GLN A 28 -5.48 0.18 21.81
CA GLN A 28 -6.82 0.61 22.17
C GLN A 28 -7.71 0.65 20.93
N GLY A 29 -8.92 0.09 21.02
CA GLY A 29 -9.90 0.17 19.91
C GLY A 29 -10.75 1.44 19.95
N GLN A 30 -10.98 2.00 21.14
CA GLN A 30 -11.96 3.08 21.33
C GLN A 30 -11.53 4.37 20.61
N ASP A 31 -12.46 4.92 19.81
CA ASP A 31 -12.31 6.24 19.22
C ASP A 31 -12.36 7.31 20.33
N GLY A 32 -11.29 8.10 20.42
CA GLY A 32 -11.14 9.16 21.41
C GLY A 32 -11.40 10.57 20.85
N SER A 33 -11.74 10.68 19.57
CA SER A 33 -11.82 11.96 18.85
C SER A 33 -12.77 12.99 19.48
N ALA A 34 -13.87 12.53 20.10
CA ALA A 34 -14.84 13.38 20.80
C ALA A 34 -14.23 14.16 21.98
N VAL A 35 -13.13 13.67 22.55
CA VAL A 35 -12.42 14.25 23.69
C VAL A 35 -10.99 14.68 23.34
N GLN A 36 -10.74 14.99 22.07
CA GLN A 36 -9.43 15.43 21.55
C GLN A 36 -8.31 14.38 21.65
N GLN A 37 -8.66 13.10 21.77
CA GLN A 37 -7.74 11.98 21.62
C GLN A 37 -7.74 11.47 20.17
N PRO A 38 -6.86 10.52 19.80
CA PRO A 38 -6.74 10.06 18.43
C PRO A 38 -8.02 9.46 17.87
N TYR A 39 -8.16 9.54 16.54
CA TYR A 39 -9.14 8.72 15.84
C TYR A 39 -8.58 7.30 15.70
N ARG A 40 -8.94 6.44 16.64
CA ARG A 40 -8.71 4.99 16.54
C ARG A 40 -9.86 4.35 15.77
N ASN A 41 -9.72 3.10 15.36
CA ASN A 41 -10.67 2.36 14.52
C ASN A 41 -12.07 2.06 15.12
N ALA A 42 -12.44 2.66 16.25
CA ALA A 42 -13.70 2.44 16.99
C ALA A 42 -14.00 0.96 17.31
N PHE A 43 -12.95 0.17 17.52
CA PHE A 43 -13.07 -1.25 17.79
C PHE A 43 -13.54 -1.49 19.25
N PRO A 44 -14.45 -2.46 19.50
CA PRO A 44 -15.13 -2.60 20.79
C PRO A 44 -14.26 -3.19 21.91
N ARG A 45 -13.00 -3.51 21.63
CA ARG A 45 -12.04 -4.10 22.59
C ARG A 45 -10.63 -3.62 22.28
N ARG A 46 -9.70 -3.93 23.19
CA ARG A 46 -8.27 -3.84 22.91
C ARG A 46 -7.88 -4.84 21.81
N HIS A 47 -6.90 -4.46 21.00
CA HIS A 47 -6.29 -5.36 20.04
C HIS A 47 -5.42 -6.40 20.74
N CYS A 48 -5.25 -7.55 20.09
CA CYS A 48 -4.45 -8.65 20.61
C CYS A 48 -3.69 -9.37 19.48
N LEU A 49 -2.84 -10.34 19.83
CA LEU A 49 -2.04 -11.09 18.86
C LEU A 49 -2.88 -11.72 17.74
N ALA A 50 -4.08 -12.21 18.05
CA ALA A 50 -4.99 -12.82 17.09
C ALA A 50 -5.42 -11.86 15.95
N ASP A 51 -5.37 -10.54 16.19
CA ASP A 51 -5.69 -9.54 15.16
C ASP A 51 -4.54 -9.38 14.15
N TYR A 52 -3.30 -9.59 14.57
CA TYR A 52 -2.15 -9.64 13.66
C TYR A 52 -2.09 -10.97 12.91
N GLN A 53 -2.46 -12.07 13.56
CA GLN A 53 -2.57 -13.38 12.90
C GLN A 53 -3.62 -13.39 11.78
N ALA A 54 -4.70 -12.63 11.94
CA ALA A 54 -5.71 -12.44 10.88
C ALA A 54 -5.11 -11.80 9.63
N LEU A 55 -4.20 -10.83 9.77
CA LEU A 55 -3.52 -10.18 8.64
C LEU A 55 -2.63 -11.15 7.86
N VAL A 56 -1.91 -12.01 8.57
CA VAL A 56 -1.06 -13.04 7.96
C VAL A 56 -1.92 -14.07 7.22
N ARG A 57 -3.02 -14.52 7.83
CA ARG A 57 -3.98 -15.39 7.15
C ARG A 57 -4.48 -14.77 5.85
N PHE A 58 -4.84 -13.49 5.88
CA PHE A 58 -5.27 -12.77 4.69
C PHE A 58 -4.19 -12.73 3.60
N ALA A 59 -2.97 -12.36 3.98
CA ALA A 59 -1.81 -12.37 3.09
C ALA A 59 -1.56 -13.74 2.45
N ASP A 60 -1.57 -14.81 3.26
CA ASP A 60 -1.30 -16.17 2.84
C ASP A 60 -2.40 -16.71 1.91
N ARG A 61 -3.68 -16.43 2.22
CA ARG A 61 -4.82 -16.78 1.35
C ARG A 61 -4.70 -16.15 -0.04
N LEU A 62 -4.16 -14.93 -0.13
CA LEU A 62 -3.93 -14.24 -1.39
C LEU A 62 -2.57 -14.60 -2.04
N GLY A 63 -1.67 -15.18 -1.25
CA GLY A 63 -0.26 -15.31 -1.58
C GLY A 63 0.37 -13.96 -1.94
N VAL A 64 0.04 -12.90 -1.20
CA VAL A 64 0.52 -11.51 -1.43
C VAL A 64 1.18 -11.01 -0.15
N ARG A 65 2.32 -10.32 -0.29
CA ARG A 65 2.92 -9.57 0.80
C ARG A 65 2.20 -8.23 0.99
N ILE A 66 1.18 -8.19 1.84
CA ILE A 66 0.27 -7.05 1.98
C ILE A 66 0.93 -5.87 2.71
N GLY A 67 0.51 -4.64 2.41
CA GLY A 67 1.02 -3.44 3.08
C GLY A 67 0.24 -3.08 4.35
N LEU A 68 0.94 -2.81 5.44
CA LEU A 68 0.35 -2.43 6.74
C LEU A 68 0.72 -1.00 7.10
N GLY A 69 -0.24 -0.08 7.12
CA GLY A 69 -0.06 1.27 7.64
C GLY A 69 0.00 1.26 9.16
N MET A 70 1.22 1.27 9.72
CA MET A 70 1.44 1.17 11.16
C MET A 70 1.32 2.53 11.86
N VAL A 71 0.55 2.54 12.95
CA VAL A 71 0.49 3.61 13.95
C VAL A 71 1.19 3.11 15.22
N LEU A 72 2.30 3.75 15.59
CA LEU A 72 3.25 3.19 16.57
C LEU A 72 3.27 3.90 17.92
N GLY A 73 2.41 4.89 18.17
CA GLY A 73 2.42 5.65 19.41
C GLY A 73 2.23 4.76 20.64
N GLU A 74 1.28 3.83 20.55
CA GLU A 74 1.02 2.88 21.64
C GLU A 74 2.07 1.75 21.74
N TRP A 75 3.11 1.77 20.90
CA TRP A 75 4.28 0.90 20.96
C TRP A 75 5.51 1.57 21.58
N ASP A 76 5.40 2.85 21.96
CA ASP A 76 6.46 3.60 22.64
C ASP A 76 6.70 3.02 24.05
N ARG A 77 7.86 2.39 24.24
CA ARG A 77 8.21 1.73 25.52
C ARG A 77 8.88 2.66 26.51
N LYS A 78 9.35 3.81 26.03
CA LYS A 78 10.21 4.73 26.78
C LYS A 78 9.53 6.06 27.05
N ASN A 79 8.25 6.18 26.69
CA ASN A 79 7.47 7.42 26.79
C ASN A 79 8.16 8.60 26.09
N MET A 80 8.97 8.32 25.05
CA MET A 80 9.76 9.33 24.36
C MET A 80 8.90 10.31 23.56
N LEU A 81 7.67 9.93 23.21
CA LEU A 81 6.75 10.80 22.48
C LEU A 81 6.32 12.03 23.29
N GLY A 82 6.53 12.05 24.61
CA GLY A 82 6.27 13.23 25.43
C GLY A 82 7.15 14.44 25.07
N GLU A 83 8.30 14.19 24.45
CA GLU A 83 9.25 15.23 24.02
C GLU A 83 9.09 15.60 22.53
N ILE A 84 8.19 14.93 21.79
CA ILE A 84 7.98 15.16 20.36
C ILE A 84 6.80 16.14 20.15
N PRO A 85 7.04 17.36 19.64
CA PRO A 85 6.00 18.38 19.56
C PRO A 85 4.80 17.96 18.71
N GLY A 86 3.64 17.86 19.35
CA GLY A 86 2.38 17.55 18.70
C GLY A 86 2.21 16.08 18.29
N ALA A 87 3.06 15.17 18.77
CA ALA A 87 2.90 13.73 18.54
C ALA A 87 1.75 13.10 19.32
N THR A 88 1.41 13.62 20.50
CA THR A 88 0.38 13.02 21.38
C THR A 88 -0.53 14.09 21.98
N TRP A 89 -1.74 13.69 22.36
CA TRP A 89 -2.70 14.56 23.05
C TRP A 89 -2.30 14.88 24.49
N MET A 90 -1.43 14.06 25.08
CA MET A 90 -0.91 14.23 26.44
C MET A 90 0.30 15.18 26.49
N GLY A 91 0.97 15.42 25.35
CA GLY A 91 2.20 16.22 25.32
C GLY A 91 3.23 15.64 26.28
N LYS A 92 3.84 16.48 27.11
CA LYS A 92 4.87 16.08 28.09
C LYS A 92 4.40 15.08 29.14
N ASP A 93 3.09 14.98 29.35
CA ASP A 93 2.50 14.03 30.29
C ASP A 93 2.24 12.66 29.63
N TRP A 94 2.76 12.44 28.41
CA TRP A 94 2.64 11.17 27.70
C TRP A 94 3.17 10.00 28.53
N HIS A 95 2.33 8.98 28.66
CA HIS A 95 2.63 7.80 29.43
C HIS A 95 1.91 6.58 28.85
N ASN A 96 2.67 5.61 28.35
CA ASN A 96 2.18 4.47 27.59
C ASN A 96 2.21 3.14 28.38
N ASP A 97 2.43 3.18 29.70
CA ASP A 97 2.60 1.97 30.51
C ASP A 97 1.39 1.02 30.44
N GLU A 98 0.18 1.53 30.21
CA GLU A 98 -1.02 0.70 30.04
C GLU A 98 -0.95 -0.21 28.80
N ASN A 99 -0.15 0.15 27.79
CA ASN A 99 0.06 -0.62 26.58
C ASN A 99 1.39 -1.39 26.62
N ASN A 100 2.25 -1.11 27.60
CA ASN A 100 3.55 -1.75 27.75
C ASN A 100 3.44 -3.06 28.55
N GLY A 101 3.24 -4.18 27.84
CA GLY A 101 3.18 -5.51 28.45
C GLY A 101 3.66 -6.62 27.51
N PRO A 102 3.66 -7.89 27.96
CA PRO A 102 4.18 -9.03 27.19
C PRO A 102 3.55 -9.18 25.80
N TRP A 103 2.28 -8.76 25.63
CA TRP A 103 1.58 -8.79 24.34
C TRP A 103 2.26 -7.95 23.25
N LEU A 104 3.01 -6.88 23.60
CA LEU A 104 3.82 -6.11 22.65
C LEU A 104 4.98 -6.95 22.13
N ASP A 105 5.66 -7.68 23.02
CA ASP A 105 6.78 -8.55 22.64
C ASP A 105 6.30 -9.67 21.72
N GLU A 106 5.18 -10.30 22.08
CA GLU A 106 4.53 -11.34 21.29
C GLU A 106 4.13 -10.84 19.90
N ALA A 107 3.47 -9.68 19.81
CA ALA A 107 3.07 -9.10 18.52
C ALA A 107 4.27 -8.64 17.69
N ALA A 108 5.28 -8.04 18.32
CA ALA A 108 6.50 -7.62 17.65
C ALA A 108 7.26 -8.83 17.07
N GLU A 109 7.45 -9.88 17.88
CA GLU A 109 8.09 -11.13 17.45
C GLU A 109 7.32 -11.78 16.31
N TYR A 110 5.99 -11.87 16.45
CA TYR A 110 5.14 -12.41 15.40
C TYR A 110 5.30 -11.62 14.10
N LEU A 111 5.13 -10.30 14.10
CA LEU A 111 5.29 -9.46 12.90
C LEU A 111 6.68 -9.62 12.24
N ARG A 112 7.76 -9.66 13.04
CA ARG A 112 9.11 -9.89 12.51
C ARG A 112 9.25 -11.27 11.86
N SER A 113 8.65 -12.30 12.44
CA SER A 113 8.66 -13.66 11.88
C SER A 113 7.87 -13.78 10.57
N GLN A 114 6.95 -12.85 10.31
CA GLN A 114 6.02 -12.87 9.16
C GLN A 114 6.38 -11.84 8.09
N LYS A 115 7.66 -11.42 8.04
CA LYS A 115 8.14 -10.42 7.06
C LYS A 115 7.94 -10.83 5.61
N ASP A 116 7.81 -12.11 5.28
CA ASP A 116 7.59 -12.56 3.90
C ASP A 116 6.12 -12.38 3.47
N SER A 117 5.19 -12.36 4.43
CA SER A 117 3.74 -12.15 4.20
C SER A 117 3.31 -10.70 4.45
N LEU A 118 4.07 -9.92 5.21
CA LEU A 118 3.71 -8.55 5.60
C LEU A 118 4.79 -7.53 5.23
N GLU A 119 4.38 -6.36 4.76
CA GLU A 119 5.22 -5.18 4.59
C GLU A 119 4.77 -4.11 5.58
N LEU A 120 5.65 -3.73 6.51
CA LEU A 120 5.38 -2.60 7.39
C LEU A 120 5.47 -1.28 6.61
N GLY A 121 4.55 -0.39 6.92
CA GLY A 121 4.37 0.93 6.35
C GLY A 121 4.33 1.98 7.43
N LEU A 122 4.88 3.17 7.14
CA LEU A 122 4.70 4.31 8.03
C LEU A 122 3.31 4.89 7.80
N HIS A 123 2.45 4.83 8.81
CA HIS A 123 1.22 5.60 8.84
C HIS A 123 1.41 6.85 9.70
N ALA A 124 1.72 6.66 10.98
CA ALA A 124 1.75 7.75 11.94
C ALA A 124 2.41 7.35 13.28
N LEU A 125 2.70 8.33 14.14
CA LEU A 125 2.89 8.09 15.57
C LEU A 125 1.54 7.94 16.25
N CYS A 126 0.69 8.95 16.20
CA CYS A 126 -0.67 8.90 16.76
C CYS A 126 -1.75 9.39 15.80
N HIS A 127 -1.44 9.50 14.50
CA HIS A 127 -2.39 9.78 13.41
C HIS A 127 -2.79 11.27 13.26
N GLU A 128 -2.97 12.00 14.35
CA GLU A 128 -3.23 13.44 14.35
C GLU A 128 -2.04 14.28 14.81
N PHE A 129 -2.23 15.60 14.80
CA PHE A 129 -1.28 16.56 15.35
C PHE A 129 -1.95 17.32 16.50
N TRP A 130 -1.25 17.55 17.61
CA TRP A 130 -1.80 18.29 18.76
C TRP A 130 -1.06 19.59 19.02
N GLN A 131 -1.83 20.66 19.26
CA GLN A 131 -1.31 21.94 19.70
C GLN A 131 -2.14 22.46 20.88
N GLY A 132 -1.49 22.62 22.05
CA GLY A 132 -2.17 23.09 23.26
C GLY A 132 -3.33 22.19 23.70
N GLY A 133 -3.19 20.87 23.56
CA GLY A 133 -4.23 19.88 23.87
C GLY A 133 -5.37 19.80 22.85
N LYS A 134 -5.35 20.64 21.80
CA LYS A 134 -6.33 20.60 20.72
C LYS A 134 -5.81 19.76 19.57
N MET A 135 -6.66 18.85 19.09
CA MET A 135 -6.38 17.99 17.96
C MET A 135 -6.57 18.73 16.64
N GLU A 136 -5.65 18.53 15.70
CA GLU A 136 -5.68 19.02 14.33
C GLU A 136 -5.43 17.87 13.34
N ARG A 137 -6.26 17.79 12.30
CA ARG A 137 -6.01 16.87 11.18
C ARG A 137 -4.94 17.45 10.26
N SER A 138 -3.90 16.70 9.88
CA SER A 138 -3.36 15.44 10.40
C SER A 138 -1.88 15.59 10.81
N GLU A 139 -1.22 14.47 11.17
CA GLU A 139 0.13 14.46 11.74
C GLU A 139 1.17 15.20 10.88
N PHE A 140 1.19 14.96 9.56
CA PHE A 140 2.21 15.53 8.67
C PHE A 140 1.76 16.72 7.84
N HIS A 141 0.45 16.94 7.70
CA HIS A 141 -0.14 18.05 6.94
C HIS A 141 -1.33 18.62 7.69
N ASP A 142 -1.66 19.89 7.49
CA ASP A 142 -2.97 20.40 7.91
C ASP A 142 -4.10 19.95 6.96
N GLN A 143 -5.34 20.32 7.31
CA GLN A 143 -6.53 20.00 6.51
C GLN A 143 -6.51 20.56 5.07
N TYR A 144 -5.66 21.55 4.79
CA TYR A 144 -5.48 22.17 3.47
C TYR A 144 -4.31 21.57 2.68
N GLY A 145 -3.68 20.51 3.21
CA GLY A 145 -2.51 19.90 2.61
C GLY A 145 -1.25 20.75 2.74
N ASN A 146 -1.17 21.67 3.69
CA ASN A 146 0.08 22.33 4.02
C ASN A 146 0.90 21.41 4.90
N MET A 147 2.11 21.09 4.47
CA MET A 147 3.06 20.32 5.26
C MET A 147 3.32 21.02 6.61
N ARG A 148 3.38 20.25 7.70
CA ARG A 148 3.90 20.76 8.99
C ARG A 148 5.34 21.23 8.81
N ARG A 149 5.88 21.96 9.79
CA ARG A 149 7.28 22.43 9.71
C ARG A 149 8.22 21.24 9.50
N ARG A 150 9.18 21.38 8.59
CA ARG A 150 10.13 20.30 8.23
C ARG A 150 10.76 19.64 9.47
N GLN A 151 11.23 20.44 10.42
CA GLN A 151 11.83 19.93 11.66
C GLN A 151 10.87 19.07 12.50
N VAL A 152 9.58 19.45 12.55
CA VAL A 152 8.55 18.65 13.25
C VAL A 152 8.38 17.30 12.56
N ILE A 153 8.23 17.30 11.24
CA ILE A 153 8.10 16.05 10.47
C ILE A 153 9.34 15.16 10.66
N THR A 154 10.54 15.72 10.58
CA THR A 154 11.78 14.99 10.83
C THR A 154 11.76 14.34 12.22
N SER A 155 11.42 15.08 13.27
CA SER A 155 11.36 14.50 14.63
C SER A 155 10.31 13.39 14.76
N HIS A 156 9.19 13.47 14.02
CA HIS A 156 8.19 12.39 14.00
C HIS A 156 8.70 11.14 13.27
N LEU A 157 9.39 11.31 12.14
CA LEU A 157 9.98 10.20 11.39
C LEU A 157 11.09 9.51 12.21
N GLU A 158 11.94 10.28 12.87
CA GLU A 158 12.99 9.78 13.77
C GLU A 158 12.38 9.01 14.95
N ALA A 159 11.37 9.58 15.61
CA ALA A 159 10.69 8.90 16.72
C ALA A 159 10.00 7.60 16.27
N PHE A 160 9.40 7.57 15.08
CA PHE A 160 8.83 6.36 14.51
C PHE A 160 9.88 5.25 14.34
N GLY A 161 11.06 5.61 13.80
CA GLY A 161 12.20 4.70 13.66
C GLY A 161 12.71 4.20 15.01
N MET A 162 12.83 5.08 16.01
CA MET A 162 13.24 4.69 17.36
C MET A 162 12.25 3.73 18.03
N ILE A 163 10.94 3.90 17.82
CA ILE A 163 9.92 2.96 18.34
C ILE A 163 10.03 1.60 17.63
N LEU A 164 10.28 1.58 16.32
CA LEU A 164 10.55 0.33 15.60
C LEU A 164 11.76 -0.41 16.20
N GLU A 165 12.86 0.29 16.44
CA GLU A 165 14.07 -0.28 17.05
C GLU A 165 13.82 -0.81 18.47
N GLN A 166 13.06 -0.07 19.29
CA GLN A 166 12.64 -0.51 20.63
C GLN A 166 11.86 -1.84 20.59
N ASN A 167 11.20 -2.12 19.46
CA ASN A 167 10.42 -3.32 19.23
C ASN A 167 11.14 -4.32 18.30
N GLY A 168 12.47 -4.21 18.16
CA GLY A 168 13.32 -5.18 17.49
C GLY A 168 13.27 -5.18 15.96
N PHE A 169 12.65 -4.17 15.34
CA PHE A 169 12.70 -3.99 13.88
C PHE A 169 13.96 -3.24 13.49
N SER A 170 14.67 -3.74 12.47
CA SER A 170 15.94 -3.16 12.01
C SER A 170 15.82 -2.29 10.76
N GLU A 171 14.66 -2.28 10.11
CA GLU A 171 14.45 -1.60 8.84
C GLU A 171 13.34 -0.55 8.96
N PHE A 172 13.59 0.62 8.40
CA PHE A 172 12.55 1.64 8.25
C PHE A 172 11.63 1.28 7.07
N PRO A 173 10.31 1.49 7.19
CA PRO A 173 9.36 1.19 6.12
C PRO A 173 9.69 1.85 4.78
N ARG A 174 9.40 1.14 3.68
CA ARG A 174 9.48 1.68 2.32
C ARG A 174 8.16 2.29 1.82
N LEU A 175 7.05 2.04 2.53
CA LEU A 175 5.71 2.56 2.24
C LEU A 175 5.34 3.68 3.22
N PHE A 176 4.62 4.69 2.72
CA PHE A 176 4.02 5.75 3.52
C PHE A 176 2.54 5.93 3.19
N PHE A 177 1.75 6.07 4.25
CA PHE A 177 0.30 6.24 4.22
C PHE A 177 -0.01 7.55 4.95
N PRO A 178 -0.27 8.68 4.26
CA PRO A 178 -0.55 9.93 4.93
C PRO A 178 -1.81 9.81 5.79
N PRO A 179 -1.75 10.09 7.10
CA PRO A 179 -2.89 10.04 8.01
C PRO A 179 -4.03 10.94 7.54
N ALA A 180 -5.25 10.41 7.64
CA ALA A 180 -6.47 11.02 7.12
C ALA A 180 -6.37 11.43 5.64
N LEU A 181 -5.41 10.91 4.86
CA LEU A 181 -5.16 11.20 3.45
C LEU A 181 -4.86 12.69 3.13
N HIS A 182 -4.54 13.50 4.14
CA HIS A 182 -4.06 14.87 3.92
C HIS A 182 -2.58 14.82 3.51
N HIS A 183 -2.29 15.41 2.35
CA HIS A 183 -0.97 15.31 1.74
C HIS A 183 -0.68 16.47 0.80
N SER A 184 0.55 16.53 0.29
CA SER A 184 0.92 17.42 -0.80
C SER A 184 2.03 16.83 -1.67
N PHE A 185 2.11 17.29 -2.91
CA PHE A 185 3.17 16.91 -3.85
C PHE A 185 3.36 17.98 -4.95
N GLY A 186 4.49 17.91 -5.65
CA GLY A 186 4.88 18.76 -6.77
C GLY A 186 5.65 20.02 -6.37
N ASN A 187 6.28 20.02 -5.19
CA ASN A 187 7.03 21.16 -4.64
C ASN A 187 8.55 20.89 -4.56
N ASP A 188 9.02 19.95 -5.36
CA ASP A 188 10.42 19.56 -5.52
C ASP A 188 11.08 19.21 -4.18
N THR A 189 12.30 19.69 -3.93
CA THR A 189 13.07 19.38 -2.71
C THR A 189 12.46 19.93 -1.41
N ARG A 190 11.46 20.81 -1.50
CA ARG A 190 10.70 21.32 -0.34
C ARG A 190 9.52 20.43 0.03
N SER A 191 9.23 19.43 -0.79
CA SER A 191 8.14 18.49 -0.59
C SER A 191 8.43 17.53 0.57
N ILE A 192 7.37 16.89 1.07
CA ILE A 192 7.52 15.81 2.04
C ILE A 192 8.20 14.60 1.40
N GLN A 193 8.06 14.40 0.08
CA GLN A 193 8.67 13.28 -0.65
C GLN A 193 10.19 13.31 -0.53
N ALA A 194 10.81 14.49 -0.55
CA ALA A 194 12.25 14.63 -0.29
C ALA A 194 12.64 14.12 1.12
N LEU A 195 11.86 14.46 2.15
CA LEU A 195 12.06 13.97 3.53
C LEU A 195 11.87 12.46 3.64
N LEU A 196 10.81 11.94 3.04
CA LEU A 196 10.49 10.51 3.05
C LEU A 196 11.60 9.71 2.35
N TYR A 197 12.12 10.22 1.23
CA TYR A 197 13.22 9.59 0.51
C TYR A 197 14.48 9.46 1.37
N GLU A 198 14.84 10.51 2.12
CA GLU A 198 15.98 10.53 3.05
C GLU A 198 15.86 9.43 4.13
N HIS A 199 14.64 9.04 4.51
CA HIS A 199 14.36 7.98 5.49
C HIS A 199 14.13 6.59 4.86
N GLY A 200 14.38 6.42 3.56
CA GLY A 200 14.26 5.13 2.89
C GLY A 200 12.87 4.83 2.30
N ILE A 201 11.88 5.68 2.50
CA ILE A 201 10.56 5.53 1.88
C ILE A 201 10.67 5.74 0.37
N ARG A 202 9.97 4.89 -0.39
CA ARG A 202 9.99 4.91 -1.86
C ARG A 202 8.60 5.02 -2.47
N HIS A 203 7.56 4.73 -1.69
CA HIS A 203 6.20 4.63 -2.19
C HIS A 203 5.22 5.30 -1.23
N VAL A 204 4.32 6.11 -1.78
CA VAL A 204 3.27 6.81 -1.04
C VAL A 204 1.93 6.43 -1.64
N ILE A 205 1.00 6.05 -0.78
CA ILE A 205 -0.38 5.80 -1.18
C ILE A 205 -1.25 6.92 -0.63
N THR A 206 -1.96 7.64 -1.50
CA THR A 206 -2.78 8.77 -1.08
C THR A 206 -3.95 9.00 -2.03
N THR A 207 -4.75 10.02 -1.73
CA THR A 207 -5.82 10.48 -2.61
C THR A 207 -5.45 11.83 -3.20
N PHE A 208 -5.16 11.85 -4.50
CA PHE A 208 -4.70 13.05 -5.21
C PHE A 208 -5.75 14.16 -5.17
N SER A 209 -7.05 13.86 -5.09
CA SER A 209 -8.10 14.88 -4.96
C SER A 209 -8.12 15.55 -3.59
N ARG A 210 -7.51 14.94 -2.57
CA ARG A 210 -7.35 15.50 -1.22
C ARG A 210 -5.97 16.13 -0.98
N ALA A 211 -5.00 15.78 -1.82
CA ALA A 211 -3.66 16.33 -1.74
C ALA A 211 -3.57 17.73 -2.35
N ARG A 212 -2.83 18.63 -1.69
CA ARG A 212 -2.45 19.91 -2.29
C ARG A 212 -1.42 19.65 -3.40
N ARG A 213 -1.75 20.08 -4.63
CA ARG A 213 -0.89 19.90 -5.81
C ARG A 213 -0.18 21.20 -6.16
N TYR A 214 1.14 21.17 -6.20
CA TYR A 214 1.97 22.30 -6.64
C TYR A 214 2.38 22.16 -8.12
N SER A 215 2.31 20.93 -8.67
CA SER A 215 2.48 20.63 -10.09
C SER A 215 1.49 19.53 -10.52
N LEU A 216 1.34 19.35 -11.84
CA LEU A 216 0.51 18.27 -12.37
C LEU A 216 1.21 16.92 -12.19
N PRO A 217 0.47 15.86 -11.81
CA PRO A 217 1.03 14.52 -11.80
C PRO A 217 1.29 14.04 -13.23
N HIS A 218 2.21 13.08 -13.40
CA HIS A 218 2.48 12.45 -14.69
C HIS A 218 1.23 11.79 -15.30
N HIS A 219 0.37 11.25 -14.45
CA HIS A 219 -0.96 10.73 -14.80
C HIS A 219 -1.93 11.01 -13.65
N GLU A 220 -3.22 11.10 -13.91
CA GLU A 220 -4.25 11.39 -12.89
C GLU A 220 -4.28 10.41 -11.71
N LYS A 221 -3.64 9.24 -11.85
CA LYS A 221 -3.57 8.18 -10.83
C LYS A 221 -2.16 7.85 -10.32
N ILE A 222 -1.09 8.36 -10.94
CA ILE A 222 0.28 8.01 -10.56
C ILE A 222 1.26 9.14 -10.90
N THR A 223 2.24 9.38 -10.04
CA THR A 223 3.34 10.31 -10.30
C THR A 223 4.58 9.95 -9.50
N TRP A 224 5.71 10.61 -9.78
CA TRP A 224 6.93 10.52 -9.01
C TRP A 224 7.42 11.93 -8.66
N GLU A 225 8.04 12.03 -7.51
CA GLU A 225 8.69 13.25 -7.03
C GLU A 225 9.83 12.85 -6.08
N CYS A 226 11.01 13.45 -6.25
CA CYS A 226 12.17 13.20 -5.38
C CYS A 226 12.52 11.70 -5.22
N GLY A 227 12.31 10.88 -6.26
CA GLY A 227 12.57 9.43 -6.21
C GLY A 227 11.53 8.62 -5.43
N VAL A 228 10.39 9.21 -5.09
CA VAL A 228 9.25 8.57 -4.40
C VAL A 228 8.08 8.47 -5.36
N GLY A 229 7.50 7.28 -5.51
CA GLY A 229 6.31 7.04 -6.33
C GLY A 229 5.03 7.25 -5.54
N LEU A 230 4.10 8.04 -6.07
CA LEU A 230 2.80 8.32 -5.47
C LEU A 230 1.71 7.64 -6.30
N LEU A 231 0.83 6.89 -5.63
CA LEU A 231 -0.26 6.16 -6.27
C LEU A 231 -1.61 6.58 -5.66
N GLU A 232 -2.58 6.85 -6.52
CA GLU A 232 -3.96 7.16 -6.15
C GLU A 232 -4.69 5.88 -5.71
N ARG A 233 -5.14 5.84 -4.46
CA ARG A 233 -5.90 4.69 -3.91
C ARG A 233 -7.41 4.77 -4.05
N GLY A 234 -7.97 5.92 -4.41
CA GLY A 234 -9.41 6.14 -4.35
C GLY A 234 -9.94 6.11 -2.91
N LEU A 235 -11.25 5.89 -2.77
CA LEU A 235 -11.91 5.79 -1.47
C LEU A 235 -11.84 4.36 -0.93
N SER A 236 -11.91 4.23 0.40
CA SER A 236 -12.14 2.93 1.03
C SER A 236 -13.56 2.45 0.74
N PRO A 237 -13.77 1.18 0.33
CA PRO A 237 -15.10 0.60 0.15
C PRO A 237 -15.84 0.47 1.49
N VAL A 238 -15.11 0.55 2.61
CA VAL A 238 -15.64 0.44 3.96
C VAL A 238 -15.12 1.59 4.84
N PRO A 239 -15.99 2.24 5.63
CA PRO A 239 -15.58 3.24 6.63
C PRO A 239 -14.57 2.69 7.64
N TRP A 240 -13.71 3.57 8.15
CA TRP A 240 -12.65 3.22 9.11
C TRP A 240 -13.19 2.70 10.45
N ASN A 241 -14.39 3.14 10.85
CA ASN A 241 -15.03 2.84 12.14
C ASN A 241 -15.96 1.62 12.11
N MET A 242 -15.88 0.79 11.06
CA MET A 242 -16.68 -0.42 10.94
C MET A 242 -15.84 -1.68 11.18
N CYS A 243 -16.23 -2.48 12.18
CA CYS A 243 -15.63 -3.79 12.40
C CYS A 243 -16.33 -4.89 11.60
N ALA A 244 -15.69 -6.06 11.45
CA ALA A 244 -16.25 -7.28 10.84
C ALA A 244 -17.03 -7.01 9.53
N SER A 245 -16.47 -6.19 8.66
CA SER A 245 -17.22 -5.66 7.53
C SER A 245 -17.34 -6.71 6.42
N LEU A 246 -18.53 -6.80 5.83
CA LEU A 246 -18.75 -7.68 4.69
C LEU A 246 -17.88 -7.23 3.50
N PRO A 247 -17.28 -8.18 2.75
CA PRO A 247 -16.50 -7.88 1.56
C PRO A 247 -17.31 -7.11 0.54
N ARG A 248 -16.72 -6.04 -0.02
CA ARG A 248 -17.32 -5.23 -1.08
C ARG A 248 -16.28 -4.84 -2.11
N TRP A 249 -16.58 -5.10 -3.38
CA TRP A 249 -15.80 -4.62 -4.51
C TRP A 249 -16.32 -3.25 -4.97
N ASP A 250 -16.01 -2.21 -4.20
CA ASP A 250 -16.37 -0.82 -4.53
C ASP A 250 -15.11 0.03 -4.68
N PHE A 251 -14.23 -0.40 -5.58
CA PHE A 251 -13.06 0.38 -6.00
C PHE A 251 -12.67 0.04 -7.44
N SER A 252 -11.97 0.97 -8.10
CA SER A 252 -11.54 0.83 -9.50
C SER A 252 -10.04 1.06 -9.69
N GLY A 253 -9.33 1.34 -8.61
CA GLY A 253 -7.91 1.66 -8.60
C GLY A 253 -7.01 0.44 -8.39
N PRO A 254 -5.70 0.66 -8.40
CA PRO A 254 -4.71 -0.40 -8.22
C PRO A 254 -4.49 -0.81 -6.75
N ILE A 255 -5.04 -0.04 -5.81
CA ILE A 255 -4.96 -0.28 -4.38
C ILE A 255 -6.35 -0.66 -3.88
N LEU A 256 -6.44 -1.74 -3.11
CA LEU A 256 -7.60 -2.04 -2.26
C LEU A 256 -7.30 -1.54 -0.84
N PRO A 257 -7.76 -0.35 -0.48
CA PRO A 257 -7.61 0.18 0.87
C PRO A 257 -8.64 -0.41 1.84
N LEU A 258 -8.16 -0.91 2.97
CA LEU A 258 -8.98 -1.32 4.11
C LEU A 258 -8.40 -0.73 5.39
N HIS A 259 -9.20 -0.68 6.45
CA HIS A 259 -8.72 -0.35 7.79
C HIS A 259 -8.70 -1.62 8.62
N TRP A 260 -7.81 -1.68 9.61
CA TRP A 260 -7.57 -2.91 10.37
C TRP A 260 -8.86 -3.49 10.97
N GLY A 261 -9.70 -2.63 11.59
CA GLY A 261 -10.99 -3.03 12.14
C GLY A 261 -11.91 -3.72 11.13
N ASN A 262 -11.86 -3.36 9.84
CA ASN A 262 -12.73 -3.94 8.79
C ASN A 262 -12.55 -5.46 8.66
N LEU A 263 -11.34 -5.95 8.97
CA LEU A 263 -10.93 -7.35 8.86
C LEU A 263 -11.07 -8.15 10.16
N LEU A 264 -11.52 -7.51 11.25
CA LEU A 264 -11.49 -8.11 12.59
C LEU A 264 -12.89 -8.27 13.16
N HIS A 265 -13.10 -9.43 13.77
CA HIS A 265 -14.31 -9.74 14.50
C HIS A 265 -14.17 -9.31 15.99
N PRO A 266 -15.25 -8.79 16.63
CA PRO A 266 -15.22 -8.42 18.05
C PRO A 266 -14.75 -9.56 18.96
N ASP A 267 -15.11 -10.80 18.64
CA ASP A 267 -14.49 -12.01 19.17
C ASP A 267 -13.30 -12.43 18.28
N PRO A 268 -12.04 -12.36 18.75
CA PRO A 268 -10.86 -12.72 17.96
C PRO A 268 -10.88 -14.14 17.41
N GLY A 269 -11.59 -15.08 18.07
CA GLY A 269 -11.71 -16.47 17.62
C GLY A 269 -12.36 -16.60 16.23
N ASN A 270 -13.15 -15.60 15.83
CA ASN A 270 -13.87 -15.58 14.56
C ASN A 270 -13.22 -14.66 13.52
N ASN A 271 -12.02 -14.11 13.77
CA ASN A 271 -11.32 -13.27 12.80
C ASN A 271 -11.19 -13.97 11.44
N SER A 272 -10.88 -15.28 11.44
CA SER A 272 -10.70 -16.09 10.23
C SER A 272 -11.88 -16.03 9.27
N GLU A 273 -13.12 -16.00 9.76
CA GLU A 273 -14.33 -15.91 8.92
C GLU A 273 -14.36 -14.62 8.12
N VAL A 274 -14.05 -13.50 8.77
CA VAL A 274 -14.05 -12.18 8.14
C VAL A 274 -12.97 -12.10 7.06
N VAL A 275 -11.72 -12.48 7.40
CA VAL A 275 -10.60 -12.41 6.44
C VAL A 275 -10.73 -13.40 5.29
N ASP A 276 -11.31 -14.58 5.52
CA ASP A 276 -11.57 -15.53 4.44
C ASP A 276 -12.58 -14.98 3.43
N GLY A 277 -13.66 -14.36 3.91
CA GLY A 277 -14.63 -13.70 3.02
C GLY A 277 -13.99 -12.61 2.16
N TRP A 278 -13.12 -11.78 2.74
CA TRP A 278 -12.39 -10.75 1.99
C TRP A 278 -11.44 -11.38 0.96
N ALA A 279 -10.73 -12.45 1.33
CA ALA A 279 -9.82 -13.12 0.43
C ALA A 279 -10.56 -13.77 -0.75
N GLU A 280 -11.70 -14.42 -0.49
CA GLU A 280 -12.53 -15.06 -1.51
C GLU A 280 -13.09 -14.04 -2.51
N MET A 281 -13.61 -12.93 -2.01
CA MET A 281 -14.10 -11.84 -2.86
C MET A 281 -12.97 -11.30 -3.75
N LEU A 282 -11.79 -11.02 -3.18
CA LEU A 282 -10.66 -10.50 -3.92
C LEU A 282 -10.13 -11.50 -4.97
N LEU A 283 -10.02 -12.78 -4.63
CA LEU A 283 -9.62 -13.84 -5.56
C LEU A 283 -10.63 -14.02 -6.71
N SER A 284 -11.93 -13.89 -6.43
CA SER A 284 -12.98 -13.95 -7.44
C SER A 284 -12.87 -12.77 -8.42
N GLU A 285 -12.69 -11.55 -7.91
CA GLU A 285 -12.67 -10.31 -8.72
C GLU A 285 -11.40 -10.13 -9.57
N VAL A 286 -10.32 -10.84 -9.22
CA VAL A 286 -9.07 -10.88 -9.99
C VAL A 286 -8.90 -12.15 -10.83
N ALA A 287 -9.90 -13.03 -10.85
CA ALA A 287 -9.88 -14.24 -11.67
C ALA A 287 -9.89 -13.91 -13.18
N GLY A 288 -10.52 -12.80 -13.57
CA GLY A 288 -10.53 -12.30 -14.95
C GLY A 288 -9.13 -11.92 -15.49
N PRO A 289 -8.98 -11.74 -16.82
CA PRO A 289 -7.72 -11.31 -17.41
C PRO A 289 -7.42 -9.82 -17.18
N GLU A 290 -8.39 -8.99 -16.83
CA GLU A 290 -8.22 -7.53 -16.75
C GLU A 290 -7.40 -7.10 -15.53
N ARG A 291 -7.22 -7.98 -14.55
CA ARG A 291 -6.56 -7.68 -13.27
C ARG A 291 -5.59 -8.78 -12.86
N ILE A 292 -4.62 -8.41 -12.02
CA ILE A 292 -3.75 -9.35 -11.31
C ILE A 292 -3.58 -8.93 -9.86
N LEU A 293 -3.38 -9.89 -8.96
CA LEU A 293 -2.89 -9.59 -7.62
C LEU A 293 -1.40 -9.30 -7.66
N ALA A 294 -1.03 -8.07 -7.32
CA ALA A 294 0.37 -7.69 -7.19
C ALA A 294 0.94 -8.34 -5.93
N LYS A 295 1.99 -9.16 -6.09
CA LYS A 295 2.59 -9.92 -4.99
C LYS A 295 3.27 -9.06 -3.92
N ASN A 296 3.61 -7.81 -4.25
CA ASN A 296 4.12 -6.78 -3.35
C ASN A 296 3.94 -5.39 -3.99
N TYR A 297 4.26 -4.34 -3.26
CA TYR A 297 4.14 -2.95 -3.72
C TYR A 297 5.06 -2.63 -4.91
N ASP A 298 6.28 -3.18 -4.99
CA ASP A 298 7.21 -2.90 -6.09
C ASP A 298 6.62 -3.41 -7.43
N ILE A 299 5.97 -4.58 -7.40
CA ILE A 299 5.20 -5.10 -8.55
C ILE A 299 3.98 -4.22 -8.82
N CYS A 300 3.24 -3.82 -7.78
CA CYS A 300 2.05 -2.98 -7.95
C CYS A 300 2.37 -1.66 -8.67
N TRP A 301 3.37 -0.91 -8.21
CA TRP A 301 3.74 0.38 -8.83
C TRP A 301 4.24 0.20 -10.25
N ARG A 302 5.08 -0.81 -10.49
CA ARG A 302 5.60 -1.05 -11.83
C ARG A 302 4.49 -1.44 -12.81
N GLN A 303 3.63 -2.37 -12.41
CA GLN A 303 2.52 -2.78 -13.24
C GLN A 303 1.52 -1.63 -13.44
N ALA A 304 1.28 -0.80 -12.43
CA ALA A 304 0.39 0.36 -12.54
C ALA A 304 0.97 1.39 -13.53
N ALA A 305 2.27 1.67 -13.47
CA ALA A 305 2.93 2.54 -14.44
C ALA A 305 2.77 2.01 -15.87
N ILE A 306 2.99 0.70 -16.08
CA ILE A 306 2.84 0.08 -17.39
C ILE A 306 1.38 0.07 -17.84
N PHE A 307 0.43 -0.13 -16.93
CA PHE A 307 -0.99 -0.02 -17.22
C PHE A 307 -1.37 1.41 -17.66
N TYR A 308 -0.87 2.45 -16.99
CA TYR A 308 -1.27 3.83 -17.31
C TYR A 308 -0.55 4.41 -18.53
N PHE A 309 0.73 4.08 -18.74
CA PHE A 309 1.54 4.68 -19.81
C PHE A 309 1.81 3.73 -20.98
N GLY A 310 1.83 2.42 -20.74
CA GLY A 310 2.10 1.43 -21.76
C GLY A 310 1.01 1.36 -22.83
N LYS A 311 1.38 0.84 -24.00
CA LYS A 311 0.43 0.60 -25.09
C LYS A 311 0.61 -0.81 -25.63
N ILE A 312 -0.50 -1.48 -25.91
CA ILE A 312 -0.51 -2.74 -26.64
C ILE A 312 -1.12 -2.55 -28.04
N SER A 313 -0.53 -3.21 -29.05
CA SER A 313 -0.99 -3.16 -30.45
C SER A 313 -0.61 -4.42 -31.21
N ALA A 314 -1.25 -4.70 -32.35
CA ALA A 314 -0.86 -5.77 -33.27
C ALA A 314 0.04 -5.25 -34.40
N ASP A 315 0.99 -6.07 -34.86
CA ASP A 315 1.95 -5.78 -35.94
C ASP A 315 2.29 -7.08 -36.70
N GLY A 316 1.47 -7.39 -37.72
CA GLY A 316 1.47 -8.70 -38.39
C GLY A 316 1.02 -9.79 -37.42
N GLU A 317 1.76 -10.88 -37.34
CA GLU A 317 1.53 -12.00 -36.40
C GLU A 317 2.03 -11.73 -34.97
N ALA A 318 2.49 -10.51 -34.67
CA ALA A 318 3.05 -10.18 -33.39
C ALA A 318 2.21 -9.17 -32.61
N ILE A 319 2.26 -9.34 -31.31
CA ILE A 319 1.76 -8.38 -30.34
C ILE A 319 2.93 -7.52 -29.89
N ILE A 320 2.71 -6.21 -29.87
CA ILE A 320 3.70 -5.22 -29.48
C ILE A 320 3.27 -4.60 -28.16
N VAL A 321 4.16 -4.64 -27.16
CA VAL A 321 4.04 -3.85 -25.94
C VAL A 321 5.05 -2.71 -26.01
N ASP A 322 4.54 -1.47 -26.04
CA ASP A 322 5.33 -0.25 -26.11
C ASP A 322 5.35 0.47 -24.76
N LEU A 323 6.54 0.54 -24.19
CA LEU A 323 6.86 1.11 -22.88
C LEU A 323 7.59 2.47 -23.00
N ARG A 324 7.75 3.02 -24.21
CA ARG A 324 8.50 4.27 -24.44
C ARG A 324 7.88 5.49 -23.77
N ALA A 325 6.60 5.43 -23.41
CA ALA A 325 5.88 6.50 -22.73
C ALA A 325 6.04 6.47 -21.20
N LEU A 326 6.75 5.48 -20.63
CA LEU A 326 7.04 5.45 -19.19
C LEU A 326 7.88 6.69 -18.79
N PRO A 327 7.58 7.33 -17.64
CA PRO A 327 8.37 8.43 -17.13
C PRO A 327 9.83 8.04 -16.90
N LYS A 328 10.77 8.93 -17.26
CA LYS A 328 12.22 8.67 -17.16
C LYS A 328 12.73 8.69 -15.71
N ASP A 329 12.05 9.44 -14.86
CA ASP A 329 12.33 9.62 -13.43
C ASP A 329 11.71 8.52 -12.55
N MET A 330 10.96 7.58 -13.14
CA MET A 330 10.42 6.41 -12.45
C MET A 330 11.56 5.55 -11.88
N PRO A 331 11.70 5.43 -10.54
CA PRO A 331 12.64 4.53 -9.91
C PRO A 331 12.32 3.08 -10.29
N GLY A 332 13.32 2.28 -10.63
CA GLY A 332 13.12 0.87 -10.95
C GLY A 332 12.29 0.65 -12.22
N SER A 333 12.37 1.56 -13.20
CA SER A 333 11.87 1.38 -14.58
C SER A 333 12.40 0.11 -15.25
N VAL A 334 13.47 -0.48 -14.69
CA VAL A 334 13.99 -1.80 -15.02
C VAL A 334 13.29 -2.85 -14.15
N GLY A 335 12.64 -3.82 -14.78
CA GLY A 335 12.13 -5.01 -14.12
C GLY A 335 10.99 -5.67 -14.88
N SER A 336 10.50 -6.79 -14.33
CA SER A 336 9.47 -7.57 -14.99
C SER A 336 8.07 -6.98 -14.82
N PHE A 337 7.19 -7.24 -15.78
CA PHE A 337 5.77 -6.91 -15.76
C PHE A 337 4.95 -8.09 -16.26
N PHE A 338 3.62 -7.97 -16.17
CA PHE A 338 2.71 -9.05 -16.52
C PHE A 338 1.84 -8.68 -17.71
N LEU A 339 1.54 -9.69 -18.53
CA LEU A 339 0.44 -9.71 -19.49
C LEU A 339 -0.49 -10.85 -19.14
N THR A 340 -1.76 -10.70 -19.47
CA THR A 340 -2.76 -11.75 -19.40
C THR A 340 -3.33 -12.01 -20.79
N ILE A 341 -3.50 -13.28 -21.13
CA ILE A 341 -3.95 -13.74 -22.44
C ILE A 341 -5.14 -14.66 -22.23
N ARG A 342 -6.28 -14.39 -22.87
CA ARG A 342 -7.47 -15.23 -22.83
C ARG A 342 -7.74 -15.84 -24.20
N GLY A 343 -7.88 -17.16 -24.27
CA GLY A 343 -8.23 -17.90 -25.49
C GLY A 343 -7.82 -19.37 -25.46
N ARG A 344 -8.04 -20.11 -26.56
CA ARG A 344 -7.72 -21.55 -26.65
C ARG A 344 -6.20 -21.76 -26.65
N ARG A 345 -5.67 -22.35 -25.58
CA ARG A 345 -4.23 -22.58 -25.40
C ARG A 345 -3.72 -23.71 -26.29
N LEU A 346 -2.96 -23.35 -27.32
CA LEU A 346 -2.00 -24.24 -27.98
C LEU A 346 -0.68 -23.53 -28.33
N MET A 347 -0.51 -22.25 -28.00
CA MET A 347 0.61 -21.45 -28.52
C MET A 347 1.71 -21.20 -27.49
N ARG A 348 2.96 -21.38 -27.92
CA ARG A 348 4.18 -21.04 -27.19
C ARG A 348 4.49 -19.56 -27.41
N ILE A 349 4.69 -18.83 -26.32
CA ILE A 349 5.05 -17.43 -26.37
C ILE A 349 6.55 -17.30 -26.61
N GLN A 350 6.93 -16.40 -27.53
CA GLN A 350 8.33 -16.08 -27.80
C GLN A 350 8.54 -14.56 -27.86
N SER A 351 9.66 -14.09 -27.34
CA SER A 351 10.12 -12.71 -27.49
C SER A 351 11.63 -12.65 -27.65
N LYS A 352 12.11 -11.77 -28.53
CA LYS A 352 13.55 -11.48 -28.66
C LYS A 352 13.97 -10.34 -27.73
N GLU A 353 13.05 -9.44 -27.41
CA GLU A 353 13.29 -8.20 -26.68
C GLU A 353 13.08 -8.35 -25.17
N ALA A 354 12.38 -9.39 -24.72
CA ALA A 354 12.15 -9.71 -23.32
C ALA A 354 12.45 -11.18 -23.00
N GLN A 355 12.88 -11.45 -21.78
CA GLN A 355 12.91 -12.80 -21.20
C GLN A 355 11.52 -13.13 -20.64
N ILE A 356 11.02 -14.33 -20.92
CA ILE A 356 9.86 -14.89 -20.25
C ILE A 356 10.33 -15.44 -18.90
N VAL A 357 9.94 -14.77 -17.82
CA VAL A 357 10.29 -15.15 -16.44
C VAL A 357 9.38 -16.27 -15.95
N SER A 358 8.08 -16.17 -16.26
CA SER A 358 7.09 -17.19 -15.96
C SER A 358 5.95 -17.15 -16.98
N ASP A 359 5.31 -18.29 -17.20
CA ASP A 359 4.10 -18.46 -18.02
C ASP A 359 3.22 -19.49 -17.31
N TYR A 360 2.17 -18.98 -16.66
CA TYR A 360 1.20 -19.80 -15.93
C TYR A 360 -0.11 -19.82 -16.70
N PHE A 361 -0.76 -20.98 -16.74
CA PHE A 361 -2.04 -21.15 -17.40
C PHE A 361 -3.04 -21.80 -16.46
N GLU A 362 -4.23 -21.21 -16.43
CA GLU A 362 -5.37 -21.64 -15.64
C GLU A 362 -6.34 -22.43 -16.53
N ASP A 363 -7.04 -23.39 -15.93
CA ASP A 363 -8.09 -24.17 -16.61
C ASP A 363 -9.22 -23.30 -17.18
N SER A 364 -9.33 -22.04 -16.70
CA SER A 364 -10.24 -21.01 -17.19
C SER A 364 -9.92 -20.51 -18.61
N GLY A 365 -8.80 -20.93 -19.21
CA GLY A 365 -8.36 -20.45 -20.53
C GLY A 365 -7.58 -19.13 -20.48
N LYS A 366 -7.14 -18.73 -19.28
CA LYS A 366 -6.31 -17.55 -19.02
C LYS A 366 -4.85 -17.98 -18.84
N SER A 367 -3.93 -17.33 -19.55
CA SER A 367 -2.49 -17.37 -19.29
C SER A 367 -2.04 -16.04 -18.67
N THR A 368 -1.19 -16.11 -17.66
CA THR A 368 -0.49 -14.95 -17.07
C THR A 368 1.00 -15.11 -17.33
N VAL A 369 1.57 -14.13 -18.03
CA VAL A 369 2.94 -14.18 -18.55
C VAL A 369 3.74 -13.05 -17.93
N GLN A 370 4.84 -13.38 -17.27
CA GLN A 370 5.76 -12.40 -16.72
C GLN A 370 6.92 -12.17 -17.69
N LEU A 371 7.09 -10.92 -18.12
CA LEU A 371 8.09 -10.51 -19.09
C LEU A 371 9.10 -9.57 -18.42
N LEU A 372 10.38 -9.86 -18.58
CA LEU A 372 11.48 -8.98 -18.20
C LEU A 372 12.11 -8.38 -19.47
N PRO A 373 11.92 -7.08 -19.74
CA PRO A 373 12.57 -6.43 -20.88
C PRO A 373 14.09 -6.57 -20.78
N LYS A 374 14.75 -6.93 -21.89
CA LYS A 374 16.21 -6.85 -21.97
C LYS A 374 16.64 -5.39 -21.88
N GLN A 375 17.85 -5.15 -21.36
CA GLN A 375 18.34 -3.80 -21.11
C GLN A 375 18.20 -2.89 -22.34
N GLY A 376 17.58 -1.72 -22.15
CA GLY A 376 17.35 -0.72 -23.21
C GLY A 376 16.15 -0.98 -24.11
N ASN A 377 15.53 -2.17 -24.09
CA ASN A 377 14.37 -2.46 -24.91
C ASN A 377 13.08 -1.93 -24.27
N GLN A 378 12.44 -0.97 -24.95
CA GLN A 378 11.16 -0.41 -24.55
C GLN A 378 10.03 -0.77 -25.52
N ARG A 379 10.31 -1.47 -26.62
CA ARG A 379 9.30 -1.99 -27.54
C ARG A 379 9.49 -3.51 -27.62
N ILE A 380 8.54 -4.25 -27.09
CA ILE A 380 8.66 -5.70 -26.91
C ILE A 380 7.76 -6.37 -27.94
N ARG A 381 8.35 -7.21 -28.80
CA ARG A 381 7.62 -8.01 -29.77
C ARG A 381 7.37 -9.39 -29.19
N ILE A 382 6.11 -9.80 -29.21
CA ILE A 382 5.64 -11.09 -28.71
C ILE A 382 5.03 -11.82 -29.88
N VAL A 383 5.58 -12.99 -30.20
CA VAL A 383 5.03 -13.90 -31.20
C VAL A 383 4.41 -15.08 -30.47
N LEU A 384 3.21 -15.45 -30.89
CA LEU A 384 2.48 -16.60 -30.38
C LEU A 384 2.61 -17.71 -31.44
N CYS A 385 3.33 -18.78 -31.11
CA CYS A 385 3.73 -19.84 -32.05
C CYS A 385 3.03 -21.17 -31.79
#